data_AF-A0A839LAQ8-F1
#
_entry.id   AF-A0A839LAQ8-F1
#
_cell.length_a   1.000
_cell.length_b   1.000
_cell.length_c   1.000
_cell.angle_alpha   90.00
_cell.angle_beta   90.00
_cell.angle_gamma   90.00
#
_symmetry.space_group_name_H-M   'P 1'
#
loop_
_entity.id
_entity.type
_entity.pdbx_description
1 polymer ?
#
loop_
_entity_poly.entity_id
_entity_poly.type
_entity_poly.pdbx_seq_one_letter_code
_entity_poly.pdbx_strand_id
1 'polypeptide(L)'
;MHFKEVDYGNYRIFAGAIERTRAYGYVAAVVVMRLEHGRPLHEVFRDENMAGGYGWPSPAEALRHAVREGQRAVSSRPPLRPCGALVA
;
A
#
# COMPACT_ATOMS: atom_id res chain seq x y z
N MET A 1 8.67 -15.00 -0.83
CA MET A 1 7.73 -13.86 -0.66
C MET A 1 8.48 -12.75 0.05
N HIS A 2 8.61 -11.58 -0.58
CA HIS A 2 9.30 -10.42 0.02
C HIS A 2 8.27 -9.41 0.48
N PHE A 3 8.49 -8.79 1.64
CA PHE A 3 7.61 -7.75 2.15
C PHE A 3 8.44 -6.58 2.69
N LYS A 4 7.87 -5.38 2.60
CA LYS A 4 8.44 -4.16 3.15
C LYS A 4 7.33 -3.31 3.73
N GLU A 5 7.54 -2.86 4.95
CA GLU A 5 6.60 -1.97 5.63
C GLU A 5 7.18 -0.57 5.68
N VAL A 6 6.34 0.42 5.41
CA VAL A 6 6.72 1.83 5.41
C VAL A 6 5.65 2.60 6.17
N ASP A 7 6.04 3.23 7.26
CA ASP A 7 5.20 4.17 7.98
C ASP A 7 5.17 5.52 7.24
N TYR A 8 3.97 6.04 7.01
CA TYR A 8 3.72 7.28 6.29
C TYR A 8 2.68 8.11 7.04
N GLY A 9 3.14 8.88 8.03
CA GLY A 9 2.28 9.70 8.90
C GLY A 9 1.31 8.83 9.70
N ASN A 10 0.00 9.04 9.49
CA ASN A 10 -1.07 8.22 10.10
C ASN A 10 -1.44 7.00 9.25
N TYR A 11 -0.60 6.59 8.32
CA TYR A 11 -0.83 5.44 7.46
C TYR A 11 0.36 4.49 7.52
N ARG A 12 0.08 3.20 7.41
CA ARG A 12 1.11 2.16 7.27
C ARG A 12 0.92 1.46 5.95
N ILE A 13 1.96 1.47 5.14
CA ILE A 13 1.99 0.90 3.79
C ILE A 13 2.73 -0.42 3.88
N PHE A 14 2.02 -1.50 3.62
CA PHE A 14 2.54 -2.86 3.52
C PHE A 14 2.73 -3.18 2.05
N ALA A 15 3.97 -3.18 1.57
CA ALA A 15 4.33 -3.60 0.22
C ALA A 15 4.76 -5.06 0.22
N GLY A 16 4.26 -5.83 -0.74
CA GLY A 16 4.58 -7.23 -0.96
C GLY A 16 5.08 -7.46 -2.38
N ALA A 17 6.03 -8.38 -2.53
CA ALA A 17 6.42 -8.96 -3.79
C ALA A 17 6.26 -10.48 -3.71
N ILE A 18 5.32 -11.00 -4.50
CA ILE A 18 4.91 -12.40 -4.52
C ILE A 18 5.51 -13.03 -5.78
N GLU A 19 6.33 -14.05 -5.61
CA GLU A 19 6.88 -14.80 -6.74
C GLU A 19 5.79 -15.68 -7.36
N ARG A 20 5.68 -15.66 -8.68
CA ARG A 20 4.72 -16.53 -9.37
C ARG A 20 5.34 -17.89 -9.64
N THR A 21 4.73 -18.94 -9.10
CA THR A 21 5.23 -20.32 -9.27
C THR A 21 5.14 -20.83 -10.72
N ARG A 22 4.22 -20.27 -11.53
CA ARG A 22 3.94 -20.71 -12.91
C ARG A 22 4.37 -19.75 -14.01
N ALA A 23 4.91 -18.59 -13.64
CA ALA A 23 5.29 -17.56 -14.61
C ALA A 23 6.49 -16.77 -14.09
N TYR A 24 7.38 -16.37 -14.99
CA TYR A 24 8.54 -15.58 -14.59
C TYR A 24 8.11 -14.23 -13.97
N GLY A 25 8.85 -13.82 -12.94
CA GLY A 25 8.74 -12.54 -12.29
C GLY A 25 7.93 -12.53 -10.98
N TYR A 26 7.92 -11.35 -10.38
CA TYR A 26 7.27 -11.06 -9.11
C TYR A 26 6.04 -10.17 -9.34
N VAL A 27 4.93 -10.49 -8.69
CA VAL A 27 3.76 -9.62 -8.64
C VAL A 27 3.89 -8.68 -7.45
N ALA A 28 3.67 -7.40 -7.70
CA ALA A 28 3.61 -6.40 -6.65
C ALA A 28 2.23 -6.41 -6.00
N ALA A 29 2.20 -6.32 -4.68
CA ALA A 29 0.99 -6.16 -3.88
C ALA A 29 1.19 -5.03 -2.88
N VAL A 30 0.13 -4.29 -2.56
CA VAL A 30 0.17 -3.27 -1.51
C VAL A 30 -1.12 -3.28 -0.70
N VAL A 31 -0.97 -3.05 0.60
CA VAL A 31 -2.07 -2.75 1.52
C VAL A 31 -1.70 -1.48 2.28
N VAL A 32 -2.61 -0.51 2.32
CA VAL A 32 -2.46 0.73 3.07
C VAL A 32 -3.49 0.71 4.18
N MET A 33 -3.00 0.77 5.40
CA MET A 33 -3.82 0.83 6.61
C MET A 33 -3.78 2.24 7.17
N ARG A 34 -4.93 2.82 7.51
CA ARG A 34 -4.97 4.03 8.34
C ARG A 34 -4.79 3.63 9.79
N LEU A 35 -3.86 4.30 10.45
CA LEU A 35 -3.65 4.20 11.89
C LEU A 35 -4.40 5.32 12.59
N GLU A 36 -5.07 4.99 13.70
CA GLU A 36 -5.63 5.95 14.64
C GLU A 36 -5.10 5.57 16.03
N HIS A 37 -4.43 6.53 16.70
CA HIS A 37 -3.72 6.29 17.97
C HIS A 37 -2.73 5.09 17.91
N GLY A 38 -2.05 4.92 16.77
CA GLY A 38 -1.09 3.83 16.58
C GLY A 38 -1.70 2.46 16.34
N ARG A 39 -3.04 2.34 16.27
CA ARG A 39 -3.73 1.09 15.96
C ARG A 39 -4.27 1.09 14.53
N PRO A 40 -4.16 -0.03 13.79
CA PRO A 40 -4.82 -0.18 12.50
C PRO A 40 -6.33 -0.03 12.67
N LEU A 41 -6.89 1.02 12.08
CA LEU A 41 -8.31 1.33 12.16
C LEU A 41 -9.05 0.82 10.92
N HIS A 42 -8.54 1.12 9.73
CA HIS A 42 -9.25 0.84 8.48
C HIS A 42 -8.30 0.60 7.32
N GLU A 43 -8.60 -0.40 6.50
CA GLU A 43 -7.93 -0.63 5.21
C GLU A 43 -8.36 0.48 4.24
N VAL A 44 -7.41 1.29 3.80
CA VAL A 44 -7.67 2.45 2.94
C VAL A 44 -7.56 2.05 1.48
N PHE A 45 -6.60 1.19 1.18
CA PHE A 45 -6.28 0.78 -0.18
C PHE A 45 -5.65 -0.60 -0.14
N ARG A 46 -6.10 -1.50 -1.02
CA ARG A 46 -5.49 -2.81 -1.23
C ARG A 46 -5.49 -3.12 -2.70
N ASP A 47 -4.34 -3.54 -3.19
CA ASP A 47 -4.17 -4.07 -4.52
C ASP A 47 -3.23 -5.26 -4.45
N GLU A 48 -3.77 -6.45 -4.71
CA GLU A 48 -3.03 -7.72 -4.68
C GLU A 48 -2.46 -8.11 -6.04
N ASN A 49 -2.85 -7.42 -7.10
CA ASN A 49 -2.49 -7.76 -8.47
C ASN A 49 -2.04 -6.51 -9.22
N MET A 50 -1.14 -5.77 -8.57
CA MET A 50 -0.76 -4.45 -9.00
C MET A 50 -0.16 -4.48 -10.41
N ALA A 51 -0.48 -3.45 -11.20
CA ALA A 51 -0.17 -3.37 -12.63
C ALA A 51 -0.78 -4.52 -13.47
N GLY A 52 -1.93 -5.07 -13.06
CA GLY A 52 -2.63 -6.13 -13.79
C GLY A 52 -1.92 -7.48 -13.76
N GLY A 53 -1.11 -7.73 -12.73
CA GLY A 53 -0.29 -8.93 -12.63
C GLY A 53 1.01 -8.88 -13.46
N TYR A 54 1.51 -7.68 -13.72
CA TYR A 54 2.83 -7.49 -14.34
C TYR A 54 3.91 -8.20 -13.52
N GLY A 55 4.71 -9.03 -14.21
CA GLY A 55 5.80 -9.78 -13.60
C GLY A 55 7.07 -8.95 -13.57
N TRP A 56 7.38 -8.34 -12.43
CA TRP A 56 8.61 -7.58 -12.23
C TRP A 56 9.82 -8.52 -12.27
N PRO A 57 10.94 -8.13 -12.90
CA PRO A 57 12.13 -8.97 -13.01
C PRO A 57 12.90 -9.09 -11.69
N SER A 58 12.65 -8.19 -10.73
CA SER A 58 13.23 -8.25 -9.39
C SER A 58 12.20 -7.95 -8.29
N PRO A 59 12.33 -8.57 -7.10
CA PRO A 59 11.43 -8.29 -5.98
C PRO A 59 11.60 -6.86 -5.48
N ALA A 60 12.81 -6.29 -5.59
CA ALA A 60 13.09 -4.91 -5.19
C ALA A 60 12.33 -3.89 -6.05
N GLU A 61 12.19 -4.13 -7.36
CA GLU A 61 11.38 -3.27 -8.23
C GLU A 61 9.89 -3.37 -7.92
N ALA A 62 9.38 -4.60 -7.75
CA ALA A 62 8.00 -4.82 -7.33
C ALA A 62 7.67 -4.07 -6.03
N LEU A 63 8.55 -4.16 -5.03
CA LEU A 63 8.39 -3.46 -3.76
C LEU A 63 8.46 -1.93 -3.92
N ARG A 64 9.40 -1.40 -4.72
CA ARG A 64 9.48 0.05 -4.98
C ARG A 64 8.21 0.57 -5.63
N HIS A 65 7.69 -0.17 -6.61
CA HIS A 65 6.43 0.17 -7.27
C HIS A 65 5.27 0.15 -6.28
N ALA A 66 5.16 -0.91 -5.48
CA ALA A 66 4.11 -1.05 -4.47
C ALA A 66 4.09 0.08 -3.44
N VAL A 67 5.26 0.46 -2.92
CA VAL A 67 5.37 1.60 -1.99
C VAL A 67 4.95 2.90 -2.65
N ARG A 68 5.37 3.14 -3.90
CA ARG A 68 5.04 4.37 -4.63
C ARG A 68 3.54 4.50 -4.86
N GLU A 69 2.87 3.44 -5.29
CA GLU A 69 1.41 3.45 -5.49
C GLU A 69 0.67 3.57 -4.15
N GLY A 70 1.16 2.95 -3.08
CA GLY A 70 0.62 3.14 -1.72
C GLY A 70 0.70 4.60 -1.26
N GLN A 71 1.85 5.25 -1.44
CA GLN A 71 2.03 6.68 -1.13
C GLN A 71 1.13 7.57 -1.99
N ARG A 72 0.98 7.23 -3.27
CA ARG A 72 0.10 7.95 -4.19
C ARG A 72 -1.36 7.81 -3.76
N ALA A 73 -1.80 6.62 -3.36
CA ALA A 73 -3.16 6.37 -2.87
C ALA A 73 -3.47 7.14 -1.58
N VAL A 74 -2.48 7.31 -0.69
CA VAL A 74 -2.60 8.18 0.48
C VAL A 74 -2.67 9.65 0.07
N SER A 75 -1.79 10.09 -0.85
CA SER A 75 -1.66 11.49 -1.25
C SER A 75 -2.80 12.01 -2.12
N SER A 76 -3.39 11.15 -2.97
CA SER A 76 -4.55 11.48 -3.80
C SER A 76 -5.85 11.54 -2.99
N ARG A 77 -5.85 11.00 -1.77
CA ARG A 77 -6.97 11.15 -0.85
C ARG A 77 -6.79 12.49 -0.13
N PRO A 78 -7.76 13.42 -0.22
CA PRO A 78 -7.75 14.57 0.68
C PRO A 78 -7.72 14.04 2.12
N PRO A 79 -7.02 14.73 3.05
CA PRO A 79 -7.05 14.33 4.46
C PRO A 79 -8.51 14.21 4.85
N LEU A 80 -8.92 13.01 5.27
CA LEU A 80 -10.25 12.77 5.81
C LEU A 80 -10.43 13.76 6.95
N ARG A 81 -11.12 14.86 6.68
CA ARG A 81 -11.55 15.79 7.71
C ARG A 81 -12.35 14.94 8.69
N PRO A 82 -12.04 14.96 10.00
CA PRO A 82 -12.92 14.33 10.96
C PRO A 82 -14.31 14.94 10.76
N CYS A 83 -15.29 14.10 10.46
CA CYS A 83 -16.69 14.48 10.42
C CYS A 83 -17.07 14.79 11.88
N GLY A 84 -16.83 16.03 12.32
CA GLY A 84 -16.94 16.38 13.74
C GLY A 84 -16.39 17.74 14.18
N ALA A 85 -15.89 18.60 13.28
CA ALA A 85 -15.69 20.01 13.64
C ALA A 85 -17.00 20.78 13.43
N LEU A 86 -17.96 20.53 14.32
CA LEU A 86 -19.01 21.49 14.62
C LEU A 86 -18.30 22.69 15.28
N VAL A 87 -18.29 23.86 14.63
CA VAL A 87 -18.01 25.12 15.33
C VAL A 87 -19.28 25.95 15.20
N ALA A 88 -19.77 26.28 16.40
CA ALA A 88 -20.96 27.04 16.74
C ALA A 88 -20.97 28.46 16.17
#